data_AF-A0A955UBW0-F1
#
_entry.id   AF-A0A955UBW0-F1
#
_cell.length_a   1.000
_cell.length_b   1.000
_cell.length_c   1.000
_cell.angle_alpha   90.00
_cell.angle_beta   90.00
_cell.angle_gamma   90.00
#
_symmetry.space_group_name_H-M   'P 1'
#
loop_
_entity.id
_entity.type
_entity.pdbx_description
1 polymer ?
#
loop_
_entity_poly.entity_id
_entity_poly.type
_entity_poly.pdbx_seq_one_letter_code
_entity_poly.pdbx_strand_id
1 'polypeptide(L)' 'MYICICKGIKESDVRELGQEAIVCPKKLAETLGLDDKKNCCGRCIKNISKFVEIAVEEVTLQKSPLMG' A
#
# COMPACT_ATOMS: atom_id res chain seq x y z
N MET A 1 0.16 -3.67 -11.08
CA MET A 1 0.14 -5.15 -10.98
C MET A 1 -0.76 -5.58 -9.81
N TYR A 2 -1.33 -6.80 -9.77
CA TYR A 2 -2.01 -7.31 -8.58
C TYR A 2 -1.00 -7.72 -7.51
N ILE A 3 -1.14 -7.21 -6.28
CA ILE A 3 -0.29 -7.55 -5.14
C ILE A 3 -0.94 -8.54 -4.18
N CYS A 4 -2.28 -8.62 -4.15
CA CYS A 4 -3.02 -9.63 -3.41
C CYS A 4 -4.24 -10.10 -4.19
N ILE A 5 -4.24 -11.38 -4.56
CA ILE A 5 -5.36 -11.97 -5.30
C ILE A 5 -6.58 -12.20 -4.42
N CYS A 6 -6.41 -12.57 -3.13
CA CYS A 6 -7.53 -12.84 -2.21
C CYS A 6 -8.49 -11.64 -2.07
N LYS A 7 -7.95 -10.43 -2.11
CA LYS A 7 -8.69 -9.18 -1.89
C LYS A 7 -8.76 -8.32 -3.17
N GLY A 8 -8.21 -8.80 -4.29
CA GLY A 8 -8.17 -8.05 -5.55
C GLY A 8 -7.32 -6.78 -5.50
N ILE A 9 -6.36 -6.68 -4.58
CA ILE A 9 -5.56 -5.48 -4.36
C ILE A 9 -4.48 -5.36 -5.43
N LYS A 10 -4.38 -4.18 -6.01
CA LYS A 10 -3.37 -3.77 -6.97
C LYS A 10 -2.34 -2.84 -6.34
N GLU A 11 -1.20 -2.75 -7.00
CA GLU A 11 -0.15 -1.79 -6.67
C GLU A 11 -0.65 -0.34 -6.74
N SER A 12 -1.59 -0.04 -7.65
CA SER A 12 -2.26 1.27 -7.72
C SER A 12 -2.92 1.64 -6.41
N ASP A 13 -3.55 0.68 -5.74
CA ASP A 13 -4.24 0.91 -4.46
C ASP A 13 -3.23 1.28 -3.36
N VAL A 14 -2.02 0.71 -3.40
CA VAL A 14 -0.93 1.10 -2.48
C VAL A 14 -0.44 2.52 -2.78
N ARG A 15 -0.37 2.88 -4.07
CA ARG A 15 0.06 4.23 -4.48
C ARG A 15 -0.96 5.29 -4.06
N GLU A 16 -2.25 5.02 -4.23
CA GLU A 16 -3.34 5.88 -3.75
C GLU A 16 -3.22 6.13 -2.24
N LEU A 17 -2.92 5.09 -1.45
CA LEU A 17 -2.66 5.26 -0.01
C LEU A 17 -1.40 6.09 0.29
N GLY A 18 -0.36 5.97 -0.53
CA GLY A 18 0.82 6.85 -0.47
C GLY A 18 0.47 8.31 -0.73
N GLN A 19 -0.42 8.58 -1.70
CA GLN A 19 -0.93 9.92 -1.98
C GLN A 19 -1.73 10.52 -0.81
N GLU A 20 -2.31 9.68 0.04
CA GLU A 20 -2.95 10.06 1.31
C GLU A 20 -1.97 10.11 2.51
N ALA A 21 -0.66 10.00 2.26
CA ALA A 21 0.40 9.91 3.26
C ALA A 21 0.28 8.71 4.23
N ILE A 22 -0.43 7.65 3.83
CA ILE A 22 -0.55 6.41 4.60
C ILE A 22 0.63 5.50 4.26
N VAL A 23 1.72 5.63 5.04
CA VAL A 23 2.97 4.88 4.85
C VAL A 23 3.29 3.90 5.98
N CYS A 24 2.53 3.95 7.09
CA CYS A 24 2.76 3.06 8.23
C CYS A 24 2.40 1.61 7.86
N PRO A 25 3.30 0.61 8.06
CA PRO A 25 3.05 -0.78 7.66
C PRO A 25 1.75 -1.36 8.24
N LYS A 26 1.49 -1.10 9.53
CA LYS A 26 0.27 -1.56 10.21
C LYS A 26 -0.98 -0.92 9.59
N LYS A 27 -0.93 0.39 9.34
CA LYS A 27 -2.06 1.12 8.77
C LYS A 27 -2.33 0.70 7.32
N LEU A 28 -1.29 0.50 6.51
CA LEU A 28 -1.40 -0.07 5.16
C LEU A 28 -2.05 -1.45 5.20
N ALA A 29 -1.60 -2.34 6.09
CA ALA A 29 -2.16 -3.68 6.19
C ALA A 29 -3.65 -3.66 6.58
N GLU A 30 -4.03 -2.82 7.54
CA GLU A 30 -5.42 -2.62 7.97
C GLU A 30 -6.28 -2.02 6.85
N THR A 31 -5.83 -0.94 6.20
CA THR A 31 -6.59 -0.27 5.14
C THR A 31 -6.76 -1.17 3.92
N LEU A 32 -5.75 -1.96 3.59
CA LEU A 32 -5.80 -2.94 2.50
C LEU A 32 -6.50 -4.25 2.92
N GLY A 33 -6.87 -4.44 4.20
CA GLY A 33 -7.49 -5.67 4.70
C GLY A 33 -6.60 -6.91 4.56
N LEU A 34 -5.28 -6.73 4.60
CA LEU A 34 -4.29 -7.81 4.52
C LEU A 34 -4.12 -8.58 5.84
N ASP A 35 -4.56 -7.98 6.94
CA ASP A 35 -4.57 -8.55 8.28
C ASP A 35 -5.83 -9.39 8.57
N ASP A 36 -6.81 -9.40 7.67
CA ASP A 36 -8.01 -10.24 7.75
C ASP A 36 -7.67 -11.72 7.54
N LYS A 37 -7.36 -12.41 8.63
CA LYS A 37 -7.02 -13.84 8.65
C LYS A 37 -8.17 -14.76 8.21
N LYS A 38 -9.42 -14.28 8.17
CA LYS A 38 -10.58 -15.09 7.76
C LYS A 38 -10.75 -15.09 6.24
N ASN A 39 -10.48 -13.97 5.59
CA ASN A 39 -10.70 -13.79 4.15
C ASN A 39 -9.43 -13.47 3.33
N CYS A 40 -8.24 -13.57 3.94
CA CYS A 40 -6.96 -13.38 3.26
C CYS A 40 -5.98 -14.49 3.67
N CYS A 41 -5.24 -15.03 2.69
CA CYS A 41 -4.28 -16.11 2.93
C CYS A 41 -3.02 -15.70 3.71
N GLY A 42 -2.85 -14.40 4.02
CA GLY A 42 -1.72 -13.89 4.81
C GLY A 42 -0.35 -13.99 4.13
N ARG A 43 -0.28 -14.29 2.83
CA ARG A 43 1.01 -14.32 2.10
C ARG A 43 1.53 -12.92 1.80
N CYS A 44 0.64 -12.02 1.39
CA CYS A 44 1.01 -10.67 0.94
C CYS A 44 1.50 -9.78 2.08
N ILE A 45 0.94 -9.93 3.29
CA ILE A 45 1.36 -9.15 4.47
C ILE A 45 2.82 -9.41 4.87
N LYS A 46 3.40 -10.56 4.50
CA LYS A 46 4.83 -10.83 4.71
C LYS A 46 5.74 -9.92 3.89
N ASN A 47 5.21 -9.31 2.83
CA ASN A 47 5.91 -8.37 1.96
C ASN A 47 5.50 -6.91 2.23
N ILE A 48 4.90 -6.60 3.39
CA ILE A 48 4.38 -5.26 3.71
C ILE A 48 5.43 -4.16 3.53
N SER A 49 6.71 -4.43 3.79
CA SER A 49 7.79 -3.46 3.60
C SER A 49 7.89 -2.95 2.17
N LYS A 50 7.64 -3.80 1.16
CA LYS A 50 7.63 -3.38 -0.25
C LYS A 50 6.46 -2.44 -0.55
N PHE A 51 5.33 -2.63 0.12
CA PHE A 51 4.17 -1.77 -0.04
C PHE A 51 4.41 -0.41 0.62
N VAL A 52 5.13 -0.40 1.75
CA VAL A 52 5.59 0.83 2.39
C VAL A 52 6.54 1.60 1.48
N GLU A 53 7.49 0.93 0.82
CA GLU A 53 8.41 1.56 -0.15
C GLU A 53 7.64 2.27 -1.27
N ILE A 54 6.68 1.57 -1.92
CA ILE A 54 5.81 2.16 -2.95
C ILE A 54 5.04 3.37 -2.42
N ALA A 55 4.43 3.27 -1.23
CA ALA A 55 3.67 4.37 -0.65
C ALA A 55 4.57 5.59 -0.31
N VAL A 56 5.79 5.35 0.17
CA VAL A 56 6.77 6.41 0.48
C VAL A 56 7.29 7.11 -0.77
N GLU A 57 7.52 6.36 -1.85
CA GLU A 57 7.89 6.92 -3.15
C GLU A 57 6.82 7.90 -3.63
N GLU A 58 5.54 7.54 -3.54
CA GLU A 58 4.42 8.40 -3.94
C GLU A 58 4.31 9.67 -3.07
N VAL A 59 4.49 9.56 -1.74
CA VAL A 59 4.57 10.75 -0.85
C VAL A 59 5.68 11.70 -1.30
N THR A 60 6.83 11.16 -1.70
CA THR A 60 8.01 11.95 -2.09
C THR A 60 7.80 12.62 -3.45
N LEU A 61 7.14 11.94 -4.38
CA LEU A 61 6.76 12.49 -5.68
C LEU A 61 5.77 13.66 -5.53
N GLN A 62 4.80 13.57 -4.61
CA GLN A 62 3.87 14.66 -4.33
C GLN A 62 4.52 15.89 -3.66
N LYS A 63 5.61 15.68 -2.91
CA LYS A 63 6.34 16.78 -2.25
C LYS A 63 7.26 17.55 -3.18
N SER A 64 7.40 17.15 -4.44
CA SER A 64 8.01 18.00 -5.46
C SER A 64 6.96 19.02 -5.91
N PRO A 65 7.07 20.31 -5.53
CA PRO A 65 6.19 21.30 -6.11
C PRO A 65 6.62 21.44 -7.56
N LEU A 66 5.74 21.04 -8.49
CA LEU A 66 5.78 21.61 -9.82
C LEU A 66 5.63 23.13 -9.62
N MET A 67 6.73 23.85 -9.79
CA MET A 67 6.65 25.23 -10.23
C MET A 67 5.89 25.21 -11.55
N GLY A 68 4.66 25.70 -11.51
CA GLY A 68 3.78 25.92 -12.64
C GLY A 68 2.88 27.10 -12.31
#